data_AF-A0A2E7PHN6-F1
#
_entry.id   AF-A0A2E7PHN6-F1
#
_cell.length_a   1.000
_cell.length_b   1.000
_cell.length_c   1.000
_cell.angle_alpha   90.00
_cell.angle_beta   90.00
_cell.angle_gamma   90.00
#
_symmetry.space_group_name_H-M   'P 1'
#
loop_
_entity.id
_entity.type
_entity.pdbx_description
1 polymer ?
#
loop_
_entity_poly.entity_id
_entity_poly.type
_entity_poly.pdbx_seq_one_letter_code
_entity_poly.pdbx_strand_id
1 'polypeptide(L)'
;MEDQMYTDLQIRLAALSIPEQRNPVILNSVRRDVALNYLKQIPISAMLHGTIAGVLRSTSQTAVYETGHQMRWNPQFFSAINGSGIAERMFKFARTVATDPFLLIWALAQAATLSALLFQIVGTLNGIRCHTVRPYIIFLLAVAAYFLMLNGPFGNARYGMPLTPIVVILTAAGLLAVIDRLRQQNEADGTTATERPEG
;
A
#
# COMPACT_ATOMS: atom_id res chain seq x y z
N MET A 1 -20.01 -2.52 -18.65
CA MET A 1 -19.41 -3.87 -18.57
C MET A 1 -20.00 -4.65 -17.40
N GLU A 2 -20.04 -4.07 -16.20
CA GLU A 2 -20.64 -4.71 -15.02
C GLU A 2 -22.14 -5.06 -15.23
N ASP A 3 -22.95 -4.14 -15.73
CA ASP A 3 -24.38 -4.41 -16.02
C ASP A 3 -24.60 -5.52 -17.05
N GLN A 4 -23.71 -5.63 -18.04
CA GLN A 4 -23.76 -6.68 -19.06
C GLN A 4 -23.42 -8.05 -18.46
N MET A 5 -22.41 -8.11 -17.57
CA MET A 5 -22.05 -9.33 -16.86
C MET A 5 -23.18 -9.80 -15.95
N TYR A 6 -23.83 -8.90 -15.21
CA TYR A 6 -24.99 -9.24 -14.38
C TYR A 6 -26.14 -9.77 -15.24
N THR A 7 -26.37 -9.17 -16.40
CA THR A 7 -27.43 -9.61 -17.32
C THR A 7 -27.15 -11.01 -17.88
N ASP A 8 -25.93 -11.30 -18.37
CA ASP A 8 -25.54 -12.63 -18.87
C ASP A 8 -25.60 -13.70 -17.75
N LEU A 9 -25.18 -13.34 -16.54
CA LEU A 9 -25.29 -14.22 -15.38
C LEU A 9 -26.75 -14.57 -15.06
N GLN A 10 -27.65 -13.59 -15.05
CA GLN A 10 -29.07 -13.80 -14.78
C GLN A 10 -29.72 -14.68 -15.86
N ILE A 11 -29.39 -14.46 -17.14
CA ILE A 11 -29.89 -15.28 -18.25
C ILE A 11 -29.45 -16.75 -18.08
N ARG A 12 -28.17 -16.98 -17.77
CA ARG A 12 -27.63 -18.35 -17.61
C ARG A 12 -28.17 -19.05 -16.37
N LEU A 13 -28.38 -18.31 -15.27
CA LEU A 13 -28.99 -18.87 -14.07
C LEU A 13 -30.48 -19.18 -14.26
N ALA A 14 -31.20 -18.36 -15.01
CA ALA A 14 -32.61 -18.59 -15.35
C ALA A 14 -32.83 -19.76 -16.31
N ALA A 15 -31.82 -20.11 -17.12
CA ALA A 15 -31.85 -21.25 -18.03
C ALA A 15 -31.62 -22.61 -17.34
N LEU A 16 -31.20 -22.62 -16.07
CA LEU A 16 -31.00 -23.86 -15.30
C LEU A 16 -32.35 -24.46 -14.88
N SER A 17 -32.42 -25.79 -14.81
CA SER A 17 -33.58 -26.48 -14.26
C SER A 17 -33.72 -26.23 -12.74
N ILE A 18 -34.95 -26.33 -12.21
CA ILE A 18 -35.25 -26.14 -10.77
C ILE A 18 -34.31 -26.94 -9.82
N PRO A 19 -33.96 -28.22 -10.08
CA PRO A 19 -33.00 -28.94 -9.24
C PRO A 19 -31.57 -28.39 -9.34
N GLU A 20 -31.15 -27.89 -10.51
CA GLU A 20 -29.82 -27.29 -10.71
C GLU A 20 -29.69 -25.92 -10.05
N GLN A 21 -30.77 -25.12 -10.04
CA GLN A 21 -30.82 -23.84 -9.35
C GLN A 21 -30.63 -23.97 -7.82
N ARG A 22 -30.89 -25.15 -7.25
CA ARG A 22 -30.67 -25.44 -5.83
C ARG A 22 -29.27 -26.01 -5.55
N ASN A 23 -28.49 -26.33 -6.57
CA ASN A 23 -27.17 -26.92 -6.42
C ASN A 23 -26.08 -25.82 -6.38
N PRO A 24 -25.44 -25.58 -5.21
CA PRO A 24 -24.43 -24.53 -5.07
C PRO A 24 -23.20 -24.74 -5.96
N VAL A 25 -22.87 -26.00 -6.32
CA VAL A 25 -21.73 -26.30 -7.19
C VAL A 25 -21.98 -25.79 -8.61
N ILE A 26 -23.19 -26.03 -9.14
CA ILE A 26 -23.59 -25.61 -10.49
C ILE A 26 -23.71 -24.08 -10.55
N LEU A 27 -24.30 -23.47 -9.52
CA LEU A 27 -24.36 -22.00 -9.43
C LEU A 27 -22.96 -21.38 -9.43
N ASN A 28 -22.02 -21.97 -8.68
CA ASN A 28 -20.64 -21.48 -8.62
C ASN A 28 -19.88 -21.70 -9.92
N SER A 29 -20.10 -22.81 -10.63
CA SER A 29 -19.47 -23.03 -11.95
C SER A 29 -19.98 -22.03 -12.98
N VAL A 30 -21.29 -21.76 -13.03
CA VAL A 30 -21.88 -20.76 -13.95
C VAL A 30 -21.33 -19.37 -13.64
N ARG A 31 -21.29 -18.97 -12.37
CA ARG A 31 -20.70 -17.68 -11.96
C ARG A 31 -19.24 -17.56 -12.37
N ARG A 32 -18.45 -18.62 -12.13
CA ARG A 32 -17.03 -18.66 -12.50
C ARG A 32 -16.85 -18.54 -14.01
N ASP A 33 -17.63 -19.27 -14.80
CA ASP A 33 -17.47 -19.30 -16.25
C ASP A 33 -17.86 -17.96 -16.88
N VAL A 34 -18.93 -17.32 -16.39
CA VAL A 34 -19.28 -15.95 -16.77
C VAL A 34 -18.13 -15.00 -16.40
N ALA A 35 -17.67 -15.02 -15.14
CA ALA A 35 -16.58 -14.16 -14.69
C ALA A 35 -15.30 -14.34 -15.54
N LEU A 36 -14.93 -15.58 -15.88
CA LEU A 36 -13.76 -15.87 -16.73
C LEU A 36 -13.93 -15.33 -18.15
N ASN A 37 -15.12 -15.41 -18.73
CA ASN A 37 -15.38 -14.88 -20.07
C ASN A 37 -15.21 -13.36 -20.11
N TYR A 38 -15.67 -12.65 -19.08
CA TYR A 38 -15.48 -11.20 -18.96
C TYR A 38 -14.04 -10.84 -18.59
N LEU A 39 -13.37 -11.63 -17.73
CA LEU A 39 -11.96 -11.40 -17.36
C LEU A 39 -11.04 -11.45 -18.59
N LYS A 40 -11.29 -12.38 -19.52
CA LYS A 40 -10.54 -12.50 -20.79
C LYS A 40 -10.71 -11.30 -21.72
N GLN A 41 -11.79 -10.52 -21.55
CA GLN A 41 -12.06 -9.32 -22.34
C GLN A 41 -11.40 -8.07 -21.76
N ILE A 42 -10.92 -8.13 -20.51
CA ILE A 42 -10.23 -7.00 -19.89
C ILE A 42 -8.82 -6.90 -20.49
N PRO A 43 -8.44 -5.75 -21.07
CA PRO A 43 -7.10 -5.57 -21.59
C PRO A 43 -6.07 -5.64 -20.45
N ILE A 44 -4.93 -6.28 -20.69
CA ILE A 44 -3.85 -6.44 -19.70
C ILE A 44 -3.40 -5.07 -19.16
N SER A 45 -3.42 -4.03 -20.00
CA SER A 45 -3.12 -2.65 -19.59
C SER A 45 -4.07 -2.13 -18.51
N ALA A 46 -5.37 -2.44 -18.58
CA ALA A 46 -6.33 -2.06 -17.54
C ALA A 46 -6.08 -2.82 -16.24
N MET A 47 -5.70 -4.10 -16.30
CA MET A 47 -5.29 -4.85 -15.10
C MET A 47 -4.03 -4.26 -14.47
N LEU A 48 -3.05 -3.87 -15.28
CA LEU A 48 -1.81 -3.24 -14.81
C LEU A 48 -2.06 -1.86 -14.19
N HIS A 49 -2.89 -1.03 -14.84
CA HIS A 49 -3.28 0.29 -14.31
C HIS A 49 -4.08 0.16 -13.01
N GLY A 50 -5.07 -0.75 -12.98
CA GLY A 50 -5.80 -1.09 -11.75
C GLY A 50 -4.86 -1.59 -10.66
N THR A 51 -3.78 -2.27 -11.05
CA THR A 51 -2.75 -2.72 -10.13
C THR A 51 -1.93 -1.61 -9.53
N ILE A 52 -1.40 -0.72 -10.35
CA ILE A 52 -0.65 0.44 -9.89
C ILE A 52 -1.55 1.34 -9.01
N ALA A 53 -2.79 1.59 -9.45
CA ALA A 53 -3.76 2.37 -8.69
C ALA A 53 -4.11 1.72 -7.35
N GLY A 54 -4.30 0.40 -7.31
CA GLY A 54 -4.57 -0.34 -6.08
C GLY A 54 -3.36 -0.39 -5.14
N VAL A 55 -2.14 -0.52 -5.66
CA VAL A 55 -0.90 -0.42 -4.86
C VAL A 55 -0.77 0.96 -4.23
N LEU A 56 -0.93 2.03 -5.04
CA LEU A 56 -0.89 3.41 -4.56
C LEU A 56 -1.97 3.66 -3.51
N ARG A 57 -3.18 3.18 -3.77
CA ARG A 57 -4.28 3.28 -2.81
C ARG A 57 -3.96 2.52 -1.53
N SER A 58 -3.45 1.30 -1.60
CA SER A 58 -3.11 0.50 -0.42
C SER A 58 -1.99 1.09 0.42
N THR A 59 -1.00 1.75 -0.20
CA THR A 59 0.08 2.42 0.53
C THR A 59 -0.33 3.79 1.07
N SER A 60 -1.33 4.43 0.46
CA SER A 60 -1.82 5.76 0.91
C SER A 60 -3.00 5.68 1.88
N GLN A 61 -3.79 4.61 1.84
CA GLN A 61 -4.97 4.44 2.67
C GLN A 61 -4.54 3.87 4.03
N THR A 62 -4.33 4.77 5.00
CA THR A 62 -4.03 4.39 6.37
C THR A 62 -5.28 3.81 7.06
N ALA A 63 -5.09 2.97 8.07
CA ALA A 63 -6.20 2.47 8.91
C ALA A 63 -7.04 3.61 9.50
N VAL A 64 -6.45 4.79 9.68
CA VAL A 64 -7.15 6.02 10.12
C VAL A 64 -8.22 6.45 9.12
N TYR A 65 -7.97 6.32 7.82
CA TYR A 65 -8.95 6.65 6.77
C TYR A 65 -10.14 5.68 6.79
N GLU A 66 -9.87 4.39 6.96
CA GLU A 66 -10.90 3.35 7.07
C GLU A 66 -11.76 3.54 8.33
N THR A 67 -11.12 3.78 9.48
CA THR A 67 -11.80 4.08 10.74
C THR A 67 -12.63 5.37 10.65
N GLY A 68 -12.10 6.42 10.03
CA GLY A 68 -12.83 7.67 9.83
C GLY A 68 -14.08 7.49 8.97
N HIS A 69 -13.99 6.69 7.90
CA HIS A 69 -15.13 6.34 7.07
C HIS A 69 -16.19 5.53 7.83
N GLN A 70 -15.76 4.52 8.60
CA GLN A 70 -16.65 3.69 9.43
C GLN A 70 -17.34 4.50 10.53
N MET A 71 -16.66 5.49 11.10
CA MET A 71 -17.20 6.39 12.12
C MET A 71 -18.06 7.54 11.54
N ARG A 72 -18.25 7.59 10.21
CA ARG A 72 -18.95 8.68 9.50
C ARG A 72 -18.38 10.07 9.80
N TRP A 73 -17.11 10.16 10.16
CA TRP A 73 -16.43 11.44 10.26
C TRP A 73 -16.26 11.96 8.84
N ASN A 74 -16.89 13.10 8.53
CA ASN A 74 -16.92 13.69 7.20
C ASN A 74 -15.59 14.42 6.97
N PRO A 75 -14.55 13.78 6.40
CA PRO A 75 -13.24 14.39 6.33
C PRO A 75 -13.32 15.45 5.23
N GLN A 76 -12.89 16.68 5.51
CA GLN A 76 -12.74 17.65 4.44
C GLN A 76 -11.63 17.17 3.50
N PHE A 77 -12.02 16.59 2.36
CA PHE A 77 -11.08 16.15 1.35
C PHE A 77 -10.45 17.34 0.65
N PHE A 78 -9.22 17.20 0.18
CA PHE A 78 -8.57 18.20 -0.68
C PHE A 78 -9.44 18.57 -1.90
N SER A 79 -10.18 17.60 -2.45
CA SER A 79 -11.13 17.78 -3.55
C SER A 79 -12.29 18.71 -3.20
N ALA A 80 -12.71 18.76 -1.93
CA ALA A 80 -13.82 19.57 -1.45
C ALA A 80 -13.43 21.02 -1.11
N ILE A 81 -12.13 21.37 -1.15
CA ILE A 81 -11.67 22.73 -0.87
C ILE A 81 -11.84 23.63 -2.08
N ASN A 82 -12.68 24.66 -1.92
CA ASN A 82 -12.89 25.74 -2.87
C ASN A 82 -11.67 26.68 -2.92
N GLY A 83 -11.12 26.90 -4.12
CA GLY A 83 -10.03 27.83 -4.36
C GLY A 83 -9.82 28.07 -5.84
N SER A 84 -9.30 29.25 -6.18
CA SER A 84 -9.07 29.68 -7.57
C SER A 84 -7.86 29.00 -8.23
N GLY A 85 -6.96 28.40 -7.42
CA GLY A 85 -5.78 27.66 -7.89
C GLY A 85 -5.29 26.55 -6.93
N ILE A 86 -4.42 25.66 -7.44
CA ILE A 86 -3.89 24.50 -6.70
C ILE A 86 -3.10 24.92 -5.45
N ALA A 87 -2.25 25.94 -5.57
CA ALA A 87 -1.47 26.45 -4.44
C ALA A 87 -2.35 26.99 -3.31
N GLU A 88 -3.41 27.73 -3.67
CA GLU A 88 -4.40 28.25 -2.70
C GLU A 88 -5.14 27.11 -2.00
N ARG A 89 -5.52 26.07 -2.75
CA ARG A 89 -6.16 24.87 -2.20
C ARG A 89 -5.22 24.10 -1.26
N MET A 90 -3.93 24.00 -1.59
CA MET A 90 -2.91 23.39 -0.72
C MET A 90 -2.74 24.15 0.59
N PHE A 91 -2.64 25.49 0.53
CA PHE A 91 -2.51 26.29 1.74
C PHE A 91 -3.76 26.19 2.63
N LYS A 92 -4.95 26.30 2.05
CA LYS A 92 -6.22 26.11 2.79
C LYS A 92 -6.32 24.71 3.39
N PHE A 93 -5.96 23.68 2.63
CA PHE A 93 -5.96 22.30 3.13
C PHE A 93 -4.99 22.11 4.30
N ALA A 94 -3.75 22.61 4.19
CA ALA A 94 -2.77 22.53 5.26
C ALA A 94 -3.27 23.19 6.55
N ARG A 95 -3.94 24.35 6.42
CA ARG A 95 -4.57 25.02 7.57
C ARG A 95 -5.70 24.19 8.16
N THR A 96 -6.58 23.61 7.34
CA THR A 96 -7.66 22.71 7.80
C THR A 96 -7.09 21.49 8.54
N VAL A 97 -6.03 20.88 8.01
CA VAL A 97 -5.33 19.74 8.64
C VAL A 97 -4.76 20.12 10.01
N ALA A 98 -4.21 21.33 10.15
CA ALA A 98 -3.66 21.80 11.42
C ALA A 98 -4.74 22.11 12.48
N THR A 99 -5.95 22.47 12.06
CA THR A 99 -7.06 22.82 12.97
C THR A 99 -7.97 21.64 13.32
N ASP A 100 -8.06 20.65 12.46
CA ASP A 100 -8.91 19.48 12.64
C ASP A 100 -8.10 18.34 13.30
N PRO A 101 -8.44 17.91 14.54
CA PRO A 101 -7.71 16.87 15.25
C PRO A 101 -7.66 15.53 14.51
N PHE A 102 -8.70 15.17 13.76
CA PHE A 102 -8.73 13.94 13.00
C PHE A 102 -7.78 14.01 11.80
N LEU A 103 -7.81 15.12 11.05
CA LEU A 103 -6.89 15.31 9.94
C LEU A 103 -5.44 15.44 10.40
N LEU A 104 -5.19 15.99 11.59
CA LEU A 104 -3.87 16.02 12.21
C LEU A 104 -3.36 14.59 12.51
N ILE A 105 -4.17 13.74 13.13
CA ILE A 105 -3.82 12.33 13.39
C ILE A 105 -3.58 11.60 12.08
N TRP A 106 -4.43 11.81 11.07
CA TRP A 106 -4.24 11.26 9.73
C TRP A 106 -2.92 11.72 9.11
N ALA A 107 -2.58 13.01 9.21
CA ALA A 107 -1.33 13.56 8.68
C ALA A 107 -0.09 12.98 9.38
N LEU A 108 -0.15 12.81 10.71
CA LEU A 108 0.91 12.15 11.48
C LEU A 108 1.05 10.67 11.08
N ALA A 109 -0.06 9.96 10.91
CA ALA A 109 -0.05 8.57 10.43
C ALA A 109 0.55 8.47 9.02
N GLN A 110 0.23 9.43 8.14
CA GLN A 110 0.79 9.50 6.80
C GLN A 110 2.30 9.79 6.84
N ALA A 111 2.75 10.72 7.68
CA ALA A 111 4.16 11.02 7.89
C ALA A 111 4.95 9.81 8.43
N ALA A 112 4.37 9.08 9.39
CA ALA A 112 4.96 7.84 9.92
C ALA A 112 5.06 6.76 8.83
N THR A 113 4.02 6.61 8.00
CA THR A 113 3.99 5.64 6.90
C THR A 113 5.05 5.96 5.85
N LEU A 114 5.17 7.23 5.44
CA LEU A 114 6.19 7.68 4.49
C LEU A 114 7.61 7.50 5.07
N SER A 115 7.81 7.80 6.35
CA SER A 115 9.11 7.59 7.02
C SER A 115 9.48 6.11 7.06
N ALA A 116 8.53 5.23 7.39
CA ALA A 116 8.74 3.78 7.36
C ALA A 116 9.11 3.30 5.96
N LEU A 117 8.47 3.81 4.91
CA LEU A 117 8.80 3.49 3.52
C LEU A 117 10.25 3.89 3.18
N LEU A 118 10.70 5.08 3.60
CA LEU A 118 12.08 5.51 3.39
C LEU A 118 13.07 4.56 4.10
N PHE A 119 12.79 4.17 5.34
CA PHE A 119 13.62 3.18 6.04
C PHE A 119 13.62 1.83 5.33
N GLN A 120 12.48 1.34 4.84
CA GLN A 120 12.42 0.08 4.09
C GLN A 120 13.28 0.13 2.83
N ILE A 121 13.28 1.23 2.09
CA ILE A 121 14.15 1.42 0.92
C ILE A 121 15.62 1.36 1.34
N VAL A 122 16.00 2.09 2.38
CA VAL A 122 17.38 2.10 2.90
C VAL A 122 17.81 0.70 3.38
N GLY A 123 16.96 0.02 4.13
CA GLY A 123 17.21 -1.33 4.66
C GLY A 123 17.35 -2.36 3.56
N THR A 124 16.50 -2.27 2.53
CA THR A 124 16.57 -3.13 1.35
C THR A 124 17.86 -2.91 0.58
N LEU A 125 18.20 -1.65 0.28
CA LEU A 125 19.41 -1.31 -0.50
C LEU A 125 20.69 -1.72 0.23
N ASN A 126 20.81 -1.41 1.53
CA ASN A 126 21.98 -1.83 2.32
C ASN A 126 22.02 -3.34 2.52
N GLY A 127 20.87 -3.97 2.77
CA GLY A 127 20.75 -5.40 2.96
C GLY A 127 21.13 -6.23 1.72
N ILE A 128 20.77 -5.76 0.52
CA ILE A 128 21.20 -6.38 -0.74
C ILE A 128 22.72 -6.26 -0.96
N ARG A 129 23.32 -5.15 -0.53
CA ARG A 129 24.77 -4.92 -0.64
C ARG A 129 25.59 -5.75 0.36
N CYS A 130 25.01 -6.12 1.49
CA CYS A 130 25.70 -6.88 2.52
C CYS A 130 25.59 -8.41 2.28
N HIS A 131 26.70 -9.06 1.94
CA HIS A 131 26.73 -10.48 1.57
C HIS A 131 26.12 -11.43 2.61
N THR A 132 26.26 -11.13 3.90
CA THR A 132 25.74 -11.98 5.00
C THR A 132 24.23 -11.91 5.12
N VAL A 133 23.62 -10.73 4.89
CA VAL A 133 22.17 -10.49 5.06
C VAL A 133 21.40 -10.59 3.75
N ARG A 134 22.09 -10.46 2.61
CA ARG A 134 21.54 -10.51 1.25
C ARG A 134 20.56 -11.67 0.99
N PRO A 135 20.85 -12.94 1.30
CA PRO A 135 19.92 -14.03 1.00
C PRO A 135 18.59 -13.87 1.73
N TYR A 136 18.60 -13.39 2.97
CA TYR A 136 17.39 -13.16 3.76
C TYR A 136 16.55 -12.01 3.19
N ILE A 137 17.20 -10.92 2.78
CA ILE A 137 16.51 -9.79 2.16
C ILE A 137 15.88 -10.18 0.82
N ILE A 138 16.61 -10.93 -0.01
CA ILE A 138 16.07 -11.44 -1.28
C ILE A 138 14.88 -12.37 -1.02
N PHE A 139 14.98 -13.26 -0.03
CA PHE A 139 13.89 -14.14 0.35
C PHE A 139 12.66 -13.34 0.80
N LEU A 140 12.82 -12.34 1.67
CA LEU A 140 11.74 -11.47 2.12
C LEU A 140 11.06 -10.72 0.95
N LEU A 141 11.85 -10.20 0.01
CA LEU A 141 11.32 -9.55 -1.20
C LEU A 141 10.57 -10.54 -2.10
N ALA A 142 11.09 -11.76 -2.27
CA ALA A 142 10.44 -12.80 -3.07
C ALA A 142 9.11 -13.22 -2.44
N VAL A 143 9.04 -13.38 -1.13
CA VAL A 143 7.80 -13.67 -0.40
C VAL A 143 6.82 -12.50 -0.54
N ALA A 144 7.29 -11.25 -0.42
CA ALA A 144 6.45 -10.08 -0.60
C ALA A 144 5.87 -10.00 -2.03
N ALA A 145 6.71 -10.24 -3.04
CA ALA A 145 6.30 -10.28 -4.44
C ALA A 145 5.30 -11.41 -4.70
N TYR A 146 5.52 -12.59 -4.12
CA TYR A 146 4.61 -13.73 -4.21
C TYR A 146 3.23 -13.38 -3.64
N PHE A 147 3.16 -12.79 -2.44
CA PHE A 147 1.89 -12.39 -1.85
C PHE A 147 1.19 -11.29 -2.65
N LEU A 148 1.94 -10.34 -3.21
CA LEU A 148 1.39 -9.29 -4.06
C LEU A 148 0.86 -9.87 -5.38
N MET A 149 1.52 -10.88 -5.95
CA MET A 149 1.08 -11.53 -7.18
C MET A 149 -0.16 -12.40 -6.95
N LEU A 150 -0.23 -13.09 -5.81
CA LEU A 150 -1.33 -14.00 -5.49
C LEU A 150 -2.61 -13.26 -5.08
N ASN A 151 -2.48 -12.17 -4.32
CA ASN A 151 -3.62 -11.37 -3.87
C ASN A 151 -3.94 -10.21 -4.81
N GLY A 152 -3.04 -9.92 -5.74
CA GLY A 152 -3.09 -8.72 -6.53
C GLY A 152 -2.87 -7.45 -5.69
N PRO A 153 -3.27 -6.30 -6.23
CA PRO A 153 -3.18 -5.01 -5.57
C PRO A 153 -4.26 -4.91 -4.49
N PHE A 154 -3.86 -4.65 -3.26
CA PHE A 154 -4.78 -4.65 -2.13
C PHE A 154 -5.74 -3.45 -2.21
N GLY A 155 -6.96 -3.69 -2.70
CA GLY A 155 -8.04 -2.68 -2.59
C GLY A 155 -8.52 -2.46 -1.14
N ASN A 156 -8.17 -3.37 -0.22
CA ASN A 156 -8.54 -3.33 1.19
C ASN A 156 -7.34 -3.67 2.07
N ALA A 157 -7.08 -2.84 3.09
CA ALA A 157 -5.95 -2.95 4.02
C ALA A 157 -5.86 -4.33 4.71
N ARG A 158 -6.99 -5.04 4.88
CA ARG A 158 -7.04 -6.37 5.49
C ARG A 158 -6.20 -7.40 4.72
N TYR A 159 -6.09 -7.27 3.40
CA TYR A 159 -5.33 -8.20 2.58
C TYR A 159 -3.81 -7.94 2.61
N GLY A 160 -3.37 -6.77 3.14
CA GLY A 160 -1.96 -6.46 3.35
C GLY A 160 -1.35 -7.06 4.62
N MET A 161 -2.15 -7.65 5.52
CA MET A 161 -1.67 -8.22 6.80
C MET A 161 -0.54 -9.26 6.65
N PRO A 162 -0.53 -10.16 5.64
CA PRO A 162 0.57 -11.10 5.45
C PRO A 162 1.91 -10.43 5.13
N LEU A 163 1.90 -9.20 4.59
CA LEU A 163 3.12 -8.43 4.30
C LEU A 163 3.64 -7.67 5.50
N THR A 164 2.82 -7.44 6.53
CA THR A 164 3.20 -6.63 7.70
C THR A 164 4.50 -7.10 8.35
N PRO A 165 4.74 -8.40 8.62
CA PRO A 165 6.00 -8.85 9.23
C PRO A 165 7.22 -8.51 8.35
N ILE A 166 7.11 -8.67 7.03
CA ILE A 166 8.18 -8.38 6.08
C ILE A 166 8.52 -6.89 6.10
N VAL A 167 7.49 -6.06 6.04
CA VAL A 167 7.60 -4.59 6.06
C VAL A 167 8.24 -4.11 7.36
N VAL A 168 7.87 -4.71 8.51
CA VAL A 168 8.48 -4.41 9.82
C VAL A 168 9.97 -4.76 9.83
N ILE A 169 10.35 -5.95 9.36
CA ILE A 169 11.76 -6.38 9.31
C ILE A 169 12.59 -5.45 8.42
N LEU A 170 12.09 -5.10 7.23
CA LEU A 170 12.78 -4.18 6.31
C LEU A 170 12.90 -2.77 6.90
N THR A 171 11.89 -2.30 7.63
CA THR A 171 11.93 -1.01 8.33
C THR A 171 13.00 -1.02 9.42
N ALA A 172 13.05 -2.07 10.25
CA ALA A 172 14.04 -2.21 11.31
C ALA A 172 15.46 -2.29 10.76
N ALA A 173 15.68 -3.06 9.69
CA ALA A 173 16.97 -3.13 9.00
C ALA A 173 17.42 -1.77 8.47
N GLY A 174 16.49 -0.97 7.93
CA GLY A 174 16.76 0.39 7.48
C GLY A 174 17.13 1.34 8.60
N LEU A 175 16.39 1.29 9.71
CA LEU A 175 16.65 2.12 10.88
C LEU A 175 18.04 1.83 11.47
N LEU A 176 18.39 0.54 11.65
CA LEU A 176 19.71 0.14 12.13
C LEU A 176 20.82 0.63 11.20
N ALA A 177 20.65 0.50 9.88
CA ALA A 177 21.65 0.96 8.92
C ALA A 177 21.86 2.49 8.96
N VAL A 178 20.81 3.27 9.27
CA VAL A 178 20.94 4.73 9.46
C VAL A 178 21.68 5.02 10.77
N ILE A 179 21.33 4.35 11.86
CA ILE A 179 21.99 4.53 13.17
C ILE A 179 23.48 4.20 13.08
N ASP A 180 23.85 3.10 12.42
CA ASP A 180 25.25 2.68 12.27
C ASP A 180 26.06 3.72 11.48
N ARG A 181 25.49 4.30 10.42
CA ARG A 181 26.15 5.37 9.66
C ARG A 181 26.34 6.64 10.50
N LEU A 182 25.34 7.02 11.29
CA LEU A 182 25.45 8.18 12.18
C LEU A 182 26.52 7.98 13.26
N ARG A 183 26.64 6.75 13.81
CA ARG A 183 27.70 6.42 14.76
C ARG A 183 29.09 6.50 14.13
N GLN A 184 29.27 5.93 12.94
CA GLN A 184 30.55 5.97 12.22
C GLN A 184 30.98 7.39 11.86
N GLN A 185 30.04 8.27 11.50
CA GLN A 185 30.34 9.68 11.24
C GLN A 185 30.83 10.42 12.49
N ASN A 186 30.18 10.19 13.64
CA ASN A 186 30.61 10.80 14.91
C ASN A 186 32.00 10.32 15.36
N GLU A 187 32.34 9.06 15.12
CA GLU A 187 33.68 8.51 15.43
C GLU A 187 34.77 9.09 14.49
N ALA A 188 34.44 9.28 13.21
CA ALA A 188 35.36 9.89 12.24
C ALA A 188 35.64 11.39 12.55
N ASP A 189 34.63 12.14 12.98
CA ASP A 189 34.79 13.55 13.39
C ASP A 189 35.51 13.69 14.74
N GLY A 190 35.34 12.75 15.67
CA GLY A 190 36.04 12.76 16.96
C GLY A 190 37.55 12.48 16.84
N THR A 191 37.94 11.63 15.89
CA THR A 191 39.34 11.22 15.71
C THR A 191 40.17 12.33 15.05
N THR A 192 39.57 13.13 14.17
CA THR A 192 40.25 14.27 13.51
C THR A 192 40.46 15.49 14.42
N ALA A 193 39.70 15.62 15.51
CA ALA A 193 39.86 16.72 16.47
C ALA A 193 41.06 16.54 17.42
N THR A 194 41.63 15.33 17.52
CA THR A 194 42.69 15.02 18.50
C THR A 194 44.11 15.07 17.91
N GLU A 195 44.24 15.28 16.59
CA GLU A 195 45.52 15.34 15.87
C GLU A 195 45.93 16.76 15.43
N ARG A 196 45.58 17.81 16.19
CA ARG A 196 46.31 19.09 16.09
C ARG A 196 47.45 19.09 17.11
N PRO A 197 48.70 18.80 16.71
CA PRO A 197 49.84 19.12 17.56
C PRO A 197 49.91 20.65 17.65
N GLU A 198 49.89 21.17 18.88
CA GLU A 198 50.28 22.54 19.15
C GLU A 198 51.75 22.68 18.74
N GLY A 199 51.98 23.41 17.65
CA GLY A 199 53.29 23.82 17.15
C GLY A 199 53.27 25.31 16.88
#